data_AF-A0A8T7DG92-F1
#
_entry.id   AF-A0A8T7DG92-F1
#
_cell.length_a   1.000
_cell.length_b   1.000
_cell.length_c   1.000
_cell.angle_alpha   90.00
_cell.angle_beta   90.00
_cell.angle_gamma   90.00
#
_symmetry.space_group_name_H-M   'P 1'
#
loop_
_entity.id
_entity.type
_entity.pdbx_description
1 polymer ?
#
loop_
_entity_poly.entity_id
_entity_poly.type
_entity_poly.pdbx_seq_one_letter_code
_entity_poly.pdbx_strand_id
1 'polypeptide(L)'
;MLDPTVIELSRWLSINRSKNMKNHHSKSSFGLFSFLAVAAFLIGCSSASYASASGNDSDGASPTTSQLTSAGDGFVLDGYKSIKFGMNVIELKSMGYKCPNYSKTICRLDYGMKNNETLLGKEANLMVWVDQNEVRRIDVSVDIKPKDMLNQYKQSLGEPVVYRYISLTNNLIEAYYWVSIDGSSVSLTRDFGKMTTTTAEEVDTASSKMRYQNKQHTLKSIKDMKQRELPTEKVMIGHK
;
A
#
# COMPACT_ATOMS: atom_id res chain seq x y z
N MET A 1 -5.11 25.51 11.27
CA MET A 1 -5.09 24.31 12.14
C MET A 1 -4.55 23.17 11.30
N LEU A 2 -3.55 22.42 11.81
CA LEU A 2 -3.00 21.26 11.09
C LEU A 2 -3.96 20.08 11.18
N ASP A 3 -4.10 19.35 10.07
CA ASP A 3 -4.95 18.16 9.93
C ASP A 3 -4.58 17.09 10.99
N PRO A 4 -5.56 16.56 11.75
CA PRO A 4 -5.34 15.51 12.75
C PRO A 4 -4.59 14.28 12.21
N THR A 5 -4.78 13.91 10.94
CA THR A 5 -4.06 12.79 10.32
C THR A 5 -2.58 13.09 10.09
N VAL A 6 -2.24 14.35 9.80
CA VAL A 6 -0.84 14.80 9.68
C VAL A 6 -0.16 14.78 11.05
N ILE A 7 -0.91 15.10 12.11
CA ILE A 7 -0.42 15.04 13.50
C ILE A 7 -0.18 13.59 13.92
N GLU A 8 -1.05 12.65 13.54
CA GLU A 8 -0.89 11.24 13.91
C GLU A 8 0.25 10.56 13.15
N LEU A 9 0.38 10.85 11.84
CA LEU A 9 1.48 10.34 11.03
C LEU A 9 2.85 10.90 11.48
N SER A 10 2.89 12.19 11.85
CA SER A 10 4.10 12.82 12.38
C SER A 10 4.45 12.32 13.79
N ARG A 11 3.46 12.03 14.65
CA ARG A 11 3.67 11.32 15.93
C ARG A 11 4.25 9.94 15.72
N TRP A 12 3.69 9.16 14.79
CA TRP A 12 4.16 7.81 14.48
C TRP A 12 5.61 7.82 13.95
N LEU A 13 5.92 8.75 13.05
CA LEU A 13 7.29 8.93 12.53
C LEU A 13 8.28 9.38 13.60
N SER A 14 7.86 10.25 14.53
CA SER A 14 8.70 10.73 15.64
C SER A 14 9.04 9.63 16.65
N ILE A 15 8.06 8.82 17.04
CA ILE A 15 8.24 7.68 17.96
C ILE A 15 9.20 6.64 17.37
N ASN A 16 9.12 6.37 16.06
CA ASN A 16 10.00 5.40 15.41
C ASN A 16 11.40 5.93 15.10
N ARG A 17 11.59 7.25 14.97
CA ARG A 17 12.92 7.87 14.84
C ARG A 17 13.73 7.77 16.14
N SER A 18 13.05 7.86 17.30
CA SER A 18 13.66 7.71 18.62
C SER A 18 14.19 6.29 18.89
N LYS A 19 13.49 5.25 18.41
CA LYS A 19 13.91 3.86 18.59
C LYS A 19 15.16 3.48 17.78
N ASN A 20 15.42 4.16 16.66
CA ASN A 20 16.57 3.85 15.79
C ASN A 20 17.88 4.58 16.18
N MET A 21 17.83 5.55 17.11
CA MET A 21 19.04 6.26 17.55
C MET A 21 19.70 5.66 18.81
N LYS A 22 19.15 4.57 19.38
CA LYS A 22 19.71 3.94 20.60
C LYS A 22 20.64 2.75 20.35
N ASN A 23 20.89 2.33 19.10
CA ASN A 23 21.66 1.11 18.81
C ASN A 23 23.06 1.31 18.20
N HIS A 24 23.62 2.52 18.26
CA HIS A 24 25.03 2.72 17.88
C HIS A 24 25.79 3.45 18.97
N HIS A 25 26.16 2.74 20.05
CA HIS A 25 27.40 2.97 20.79
C HIS A 25 27.69 1.81 21.75
N SER A 26 28.99 1.46 21.89
CA SER A 26 29.63 0.56 22.86
C SER A 26 30.00 -0.83 22.29
N LYS A 27 31.20 -0.99 21.72
CA LYS A 27 32.49 -1.38 22.36
C LYS A 27 32.59 -2.86 22.77
N SER A 28 33.48 -3.55 22.05
CA SER A 28 34.39 -4.62 22.47
C SER A 28 34.60 -4.75 23.99
N SER A 29 34.44 -5.95 24.54
CA SER A 29 35.50 -6.72 25.26
C SER A 29 34.98 -8.07 25.80
N PHE A 30 35.92 -9.01 25.88
CA PHE A 30 35.88 -10.36 26.43
C PHE A 30 35.13 -10.54 27.77
N GLY A 31 34.56 -11.74 27.97
CA GLY A 31 34.23 -12.26 29.30
C GLY A 31 33.39 -13.54 29.25
N LEU A 32 34.04 -14.70 29.37
CA LEU A 32 33.40 -15.94 29.83
C LEU A 32 32.78 -15.70 31.21
N PHE A 33 31.52 -16.12 31.42
CA PHE A 33 31.07 -16.76 32.67
C PHE A 33 29.74 -17.46 32.42
N SER A 34 29.69 -18.76 32.74
CA SER A 34 28.48 -19.53 33.02
C SER A 34 27.70 -18.90 34.17
N PHE A 35 26.37 -19.03 34.19
CA PHE A 35 25.62 -19.64 35.30
C PHE A 35 24.13 -19.78 34.95
N LEU A 36 23.58 -20.94 35.30
CA LEU A 36 22.16 -21.25 35.46
C LEU A 36 21.46 -20.20 36.34
N ALA A 37 20.21 -19.86 36.01
CA ALA A 37 19.13 -19.80 37.01
C ALA A 37 17.74 -19.76 36.33
N VAL A 38 16.87 -20.64 36.82
CA VAL A 38 15.45 -20.75 36.58
C VAL A 38 14.70 -19.64 37.32
N ALA A 39 13.68 -19.05 36.72
CA ALA A 39 12.50 -18.56 37.44
C ALA A 39 11.33 -18.33 36.47
N ALA A 40 10.31 -19.17 36.60
CA ALA A 40 8.98 -18.92 36.06
C ALA A 40 8.31 -17.81 36.89
N PHE A 41 7.66 -16.86 36.22
CA PHE A 41 6.72 -15.94 36.85
C PHE A 41 5.43 -15.91 36.03
N LEU A 42 4.42 -16.59 36.57
CA LEU A 42 3.02 -16.42 36.20
C LEU A 42 2.49 -15.20 36.96
N ILE A 43 2.04 -14.18 36.24
CA ILE A 43 1.15 -13.14 36.78
C ILE A 43 -0.02 -13.01 35.81
N GLY A 44 -1.18 -13.46 36.27
CA GLY A 44 -2.48 -13.10 35.71
C GLY A 44 -3.07 -11.88 36.44
N CYS A 45 -4.30 -11.53 36.03
CA CYS A 45 -5.15 -10.41 36.47
C CYS A 45 -4.83 -9.09 35.74
N SER A 46 -5.77 -8.31 35.17
CA SER A 46 -7.22 -8.27 35.28
C SER A 46 -7.82 -7.60 34.04
N SER A 47 -9.01 -8.05 33.63
CA SER A 47 -9.91 -7.32 32.74
C SER A 47 -10.53 -6.13 33.48
N ALA A 48 -10.37 -4.92 32.95
CA ALA A 48 -11.15 -3.76 33.37
C ALA A 48 -12.19 -3.44 32.30
N SER A 49 -13.45 -3.67 32.65
CA SER A 49 -14.64 -3.23 31.92
C SER A 49 -14.84 -1.74 32.19
N TYR A 50 -15.03 -0.93 31.14
CA TYR A 50 -15.56 0.42 31.28
C TYR A 50 -16.95 0.48 30.64
N ALA A 51 -17.93 0.80 31.49
CA ALA A 51 -19.28 1.11 31.10
C ALA A 51 -19.42 2.60 30.74
N SER A 52 -20.39 2.81 29.85
CA SER A 52 -20.92 3.99 29.18
C SER A 52 -20.95 5.34 29.93
N ALA A 53 -20.78 6.42 29.16
CA ALA A 53 -21.48 7.68 29.41
C ALA A 53 -22.01 8.22 28.07
N SER A 54 -23.33 8.35 27.97
CA SER A 54 -24.05 9.03 26.88
C SER A 54 -24.18 10.51 27.21
N GLY A 55 -23.71 11.38 26.33
CA GLY A 55 -24.02 12.81 26.32
C GLY A 55 -24.54 13.17 24.93
N ASN A 56 -25.81 13.58 24.86
CA ASN A 56 -26.37 14.27 23.71
C ASN A 56 -25.89 15.72 23.75
N ASP A 57 -25.20 16.16 22.71
CA ASP A 57 -25.13 17.59 22.36
C ASP A 57 -25.24 17.73 20.84
N SER A 58 -26.10 18.66 20.45
CA SER A 58 -26.43 19.03 19.08
C SER A 58 -25.55 20.21 18.65
N ASP A 59 -25.44 20.38 17.34
CA ASP A 59 -24.91 21.55 16.62
C ASP A 59 -23.38 21.64 16.39
N GLY A 60 -23.02 21.52 15.10
CA GLY A 60 -21.70 21.85 14.58
C GLY A 60 -21.26 20.86 13.50
N ALA A 61 -21.55 21.16 12.24
CA ALA A 61 -21.03 20.43 11.08
C ALA A 61 -19.49 20.55 11.04
N SER A 62 -18.84 19.63 11.74
CA SER A 62 -17.41 19.38 11.72
C SER A 62 -17.10 18.47 10.52
N PRO A 63 -15.96 18.66 9.82
CA PRO A 63 -15.64 17.89 8.63
C PRO A 63 -15.63 16.40 8.96
N THR A 64 -16.39 15.64 8.18
CA THR A 64 -16.47 14.19 8.22
C THR A 64 -15.05 13.64 8.30
N THR A 65 -14.65 13.23 9.50
CA THR A 65 -13.42 12.49 9.70
C THR A 65 -13.66 11.18 8.99
N SER A 66 -13.11 11.03 7.78
CA SER A 66 -13.09 9.77 7.05
C SER A 66 -12.54 8.72 8.00
N GLN A 67 -13.44 7.96 8.61
CA GLN A 67 -13.09 6.76 9.33
C GLN A 67 -12.29 5.93 8.34
N LEU A 68 -11.03 5.68 8.64
CA LEU A 68 -10.31 4.56 8.04
C LEU A 68 -11.16 3.34 8.37
N THR A 69 -12.00 2.92 7.43
CA THR A 69 -12.59 1.58 7.44
C THR A 69 -11.40 0.64 7.44
N SER A 70 -11.11 0.12 8.63
CA SER A 70 -10.06 -0.84 8.90
C SER A 70 -10.22 -2.01 7.93
N ALA A 71 -9.46 -1.98 6.83
CA ALA A 71 -9.20 -3.16 6.03
C ALA A 71 -8.47 -4.13 6.94
N GLY A 72 -9.23 -5.00 7.61
CA GLY A 72 -8.72 -5.93 8.62
C GLY A 72 -7.62 -6.81 8.03
N ASP A 73 -6.54 -7.01 8.78
CA ASP A 73 -5.39 -7.93 8.58
C ASP A 73 -4.80 -8.18 7.17
N GLY A 74 -5.29 -7.52 6.11
CA GLY A 74 -4.89 -7.70 4.72
C GLY A 74 -6.03 -7.41 3.73
N PHE A 75 -5.70 -7.04 2.51
CA PHE A 75 -6.71 -6.83 1.46
C PHE A 75 -7.32 -8.16 1.04
N VAL A 76 -8.59 -8.41 1.38
CA VAL A 76 -9.37 -9.50 0.80
C VAL A 76 -9.97 -9.03 -0.52
N LEU A 77 -9.20 -9.19 -1.59
CA LEU A 77 -9.67 -8.88 -2.94
C LEU A 77 -10.05 -10.17 -3.67
N ASP A 78 -11.18 -10.10 -4.36
CA ASP A 78 -11.63 -11.21 -5.20
C ASP A 78 -10.80 -11.27 -6.46
N GLY A 79 -9.87 -12.22 -6.47
CA GLY A 79 -8.99 -12.47 -7.59
C GLY A 79 -7.52 -12.56 -7.19
N TYR A 80 -6.69 -13.21 -8.01
CA TYR A 80 -5.24 -13.39 -7.81
C TYR A 80 -4.80 -13.95 -6.43
N LYS A 81 -5.40 -15.04 -5.96
CA LYS A 81 -5.17 -15.56 -4.59
C LYS A 81 -3.91 -16.42 -4.46
N SER A 82 -3.33 -16.86 -5.57
CA SER A 82 -2.24 -17.83 -5.56
C SER A 82 -0.87 -17.22 -5.23
N ILE A 83 -0.64 -15.94 -5.55
CA ILE A 83 0.64 -15.26 -5.31
C ILE A 83 0.57 -14.39 -4.05
N LYS A 84 1.49 -14.60 -3.12
CA LYS A 84 1.56 -13.90 -1.83
C LYS A 84 2.90 -13.19 -1.65
N PHE A 85 2.91 -12.11 -0.87
CA PHE A 85 4.17 -11.49 -0.44
C PHE A 85 5.00 -12.49 0.38
N GLY A 86 6.32 -12.44 0.21
CA GLY A 86 7.24 -13.37 0.87
C GLY A 86 7.39 -14.74 0.19
N MET A 87 6.50 -15.09 -0.75
CA MET A 87 6.68 -16.29 -1.59
C MET A 87 8.03 -16.23 -2.30
N ASN A 88 8.75 -17.34 -2.34
CA ASN A 88 10.08 -17.38 -2.91
C ASN A 88 10.10 -17.71 -4.42
N VAL A 89 11.24 -17.49 -5.09
CA VAL A 89 11.38 -17.75 -6.53
C VAL A 89 11.18 -19.22 -6.90
N ILE A 90 11.53 -20.16 -6.03
CA ILE A 90 11.38 -21.60 -6.29
C ILE A 90 9.89 -21.95 -6.34
N GLU A 91 9.11 -21.41 -5.40
CA GLU A 91 7.65 -21.55 -5.39
C GLU A 91 7.04 -20.96 -6.66
N LEU A 92 7.41 -19.73 -7.05
CA LEU A 92 6.94 -19.13 -8.30
C LEU A 92 7.27 -19.98 -9.53
N LYS A 93 8.50 -20.50 -9.63
CA LYS A 93 8.91 -21.38 -10.73
C LYS A 93 8.09 -22.67 -10.77
N SER A 94 7.76 -23.24 -9.62
CA SER A 94 6.90 -24.43 -9.53
C SER A 94 5.46 -24.17 -10.02
N MET A 95 5.00 -22.92 -9.96
CA MET A 95 3.72 -22.47 -10.49
C MET A 95 3.76 -22.13 -12.00
N GLY A 96 4.89 -22.34 -12.67
CA GLY A 96 5.06 -22.05 -14.10
C GLY A 96 5.49 -20.62 -14.42
N TYR A 97 5.95 -19.84 -13.42
CA TYR A 97 6.56 -18.54 -13.68
C TYR A 97 8.00 -18.68 -14.16
N LYS A 98 8.35 -17.97 -15.22
CA LYS A 98 9.72 -17.73 -15.64
C LYS A 98 10.30 -16.55 -14.87
N CYS A 99 11.26 -16.85 -14.00
CA CYS A 99 12.03 -15.89 -13.24
C CYS A 99 13.49 -15.90 -13.70
N PRO A 100 13.99 -14.80 -14.30
CA PRO A 100 15.42 -14.65 -14.58
C PRO A 100 16.26 -14.80 -13.29
N ASN A 101 17.47 -15.39 -13.40
CA ASN A 101 18.35 -15.68 -12.26
C ASN A 101 19.11 -14.44 -11.76
N TYR A 102 18.37 -13.44 -11.27
CA TYR A 102 18.92 -12.23 -10.65
C TYR A 102 18.32 -12.01 -9.26
N SER A 103 19.10 -11.38 -8.37
CA SER A 103 18.65 -11.06 -6.99
C SER A 103 17.43 -10.14 -6.96
N LYS A 104 17.28 -9.30 -7.99
CA LYS A 104 16.10 -8.47 -8.23
C LYS A 104 15.61 -8.71 -9.65
N THR A 105 14.41 -9.26 -9.79
CA THR A 105 13.93 -9.77 -11.07
C THR A 105 12.42 -9.61 -11.22
N ILE A 106 11.96 -9.72 -12.45
CA ILE A 106 10.54 -9.76 -12.79
C ILE A 106 10.21 -11.18 -13.25
N CYS A 107 9.30 -11.82 -12.54
CA CYS A 107 8.73 -13.11 -12.91
C CYS A 107 7.44 -12.90 -13.69
N ARG A 108 7.28 -13.66 -14.78
CA ARG A 108 6.06 -13.69 -15.60
C ARG A 108 5.68 -15.13 -15.89
N LEU A 109 4.40 -15.41 -16.08
CA LEU A 109 3.96 -16.72 -16.57
C LEU A 109 4.60 -17.00 -17.93
N ASP A 110 4.96 -18.26 -18.15
CA ASP A 110 5.52 -18.69 -19.42
C ASP A 110 4.53 -18.50 -20.59
N TYR A 111 5.06 -18.27 -21.78
CA TYR A 111 4.28 -18.18 -23.00
C TYR A 111 3.54 -19.51 -23.24
N GLY A 112 2.22 -19.45 -23.36
CA GLY A 112 1.35 -20.63 -23.51
C GLY A 112 0.77 -21.17 -22.21
N MET A 113 1.22 -20.69 -21.05
CA MET A 113 0.54 -20.97 -19.78
C MET A 113 -0.69 -20.06 -19.65
N LYS A 114 -1.87 -20.65 -19.46
CA LYS A 114 -3.08 -19.86 -19.17
C LYS A 114 -3.03 -19.35 -17.74
N ASN A 115 -3.21 -18.05 -17.58
CA ASN A 115 -3.41 -17.46 -16.28
C ASN A 115 -4.88 -17.60 -15.89
N ASN A 116 -5.20 -18.51 -14.97
CA ASN A 116 -6.56 -18.68 -14.49
C ASN A 116 -6.93 -17.66 -13.40
N GLU A 117 -6.01 -16.75 -13.07
CA GLU A 117 -6.30 -15.68 -12.12
C GLU A 117 -7.26 -14.67 -12.76
N THR A 118 -8.33 -14.39 -12.02
CA THR A 118 -9.24 -13.31 -12.34
C THR A 118 -9.05 -12.17 -11.36
N LEU A 119 -9.59 -10.99 -11.67
CA LEU A 119 -9.80 -9.89 -10.74
C LEU A 119 -11.09 -9.19 -11.17
N LEU A 120 -12.04 -9.04 -10.24
CA LEU A 120 -13.38 -8.48 -10.52
C LEU A 120 -14.08 -9.20 -11.69
N GLY A 121 -13.95 -10.53 -11.76
CA GLY A 121 -14.58 -11.36 -12.79
C GLY A 121 -13.96 -11.27 -14.20
N LYS A 122 -12.84 -10.56 -14.38
CA LYS A 122 -12.09 -10.48 -15.64
C LYS A 122 -10.76 -11.21 -15.53
N GLU A 123 -10.27 -11.76 -16.65
CA GLU A 123 -8.94 -12.36 -16.71
C GLU A 123 -7.87 -11.32 -16.33
N ALA A 124 -6.99 -11.71 -15.42
CA ALA A 124 -5.92 -10.86 -14.93
C ALA A 124 -4.59 -11.28 -15.54
N ASN A 125 -3.74 -10.30 -15.87
CA ASN A 125 -2.34 -10.53 -16.22
C ASN A 125 -1.45 -10.14 -15.05
N LEU A 126 -0.68 -11.09 -14.52
CA LEU A 126 0.19 -10.88 -13.38
C LEU A 126 1.65 -10.69 -13.80
N MET A 127 2.27 -9.66 -13.24
CA MET A 127 3.71 -9.45 -13.29
C MET A 127 4.25 -9.33 -11.86
N VAL A 128 5.09 -10.28 -11.47
CA VAL A 128 5.55 -10.44 -10.08
C VAL A 128 6.97 -9.92 -9.96
N TRP A 129 7.19 -8.98 -9.05
CA TRP A 129 8.50 -8.42 -8.75
C TRP A 129 9.08 -9.11 -7.52
N VAL A 130 10.26 -9.69 -7.73
CA VAL A 130 11.03 -10.39 -6.71
C VAL A 130 12.26 -9.57 -6.35
N ASP A 131 12.53 -9.45 -5.07
CA ASP A 131 13.78 -8.90 -4.53
C ASP A 131 14.25 -9.79 -3.38
N GLN A 132 15.56 -10.05 -3.33
CA GLN A 132 16.18 -10.95 -2.35
C GLN A 132 15.47 -12.32 -2.29
N ASN A 133 15.15 -12.87 -3.46
CA ASN A 133 14.49 -14.17 -3.61
C ASN A 133 13.03 -14.26 -3.13
N GLU A 134 12.39 -13.14 -2.77
CA GLU A 134 11.00 -13.10 -2.30
C GLU A 134 10.11 -12.13 -3.09
N VAL A 135 8.82 -12.45 -3.20
CA VAL A 135 7.81 -11.56 -3.79
C VAL A 135 7.64 -10.31 -2.94
N ARG A 136 7.85 -9.14 -3.56
CA ARG A 136 7.73 -7.83 -2.91
C ARG A 136 6.63 -6.96 -3.50
N ARG A 137 6.30 -7.18 -4.77
CA ARG A 137 5.31 -6.41 -5.49
C ARG A 137 4.65 -7.27 -6.56
N ILE A 138 3.35 -7.08 -6.74
CA ILE A 138 2.56 -7.75 -7.76
C ILE A 138 1.88 -6.65 -8.57
N ASP A 139 2.21 -6.54 -9.84
CA ASP A 139 1.46 -5.71 -10.78
C ASP A 139 0.38 -6.58 -11.43
N VAL A 140 -0.86 -6.12 -11.43
CA VAL A 140 -1.99 -6.82 -12.02
C VAL A 140 -2.62 -5.93 -13.08
N SER A 141 -2.73 -6.42 -14.30
CA SER A 141 -3.43 -5.74 -15.39
C SER A 141 -4.72 -6.48 -15.72
N VAL A 142 -5.81 -5.73 -15.93
CA VAL A 142 -7.11 -6.29 -16.38
C VAL A 142 -7.76 -5.38 -17.40
N ASP A 143 -8.57 -5.96 -18.26
CA ASP A 143 -9.38 -5.24 -19.25
C ASP A 143 -10.65 -4.65 -18.60
N ILE A 144 -10.42 -3.72 -17.68
CA ILE A 144 -11.42 -2.88 -17.00
C ILE A 144 -10.89 -1.46 -17.06
N LYS A 145 -11.72 -0.49 -17.38
CA LYS A 145 -11.30 0.92 -17.38
C LYS A 145 -10.94 1.40 -15.97
N PRO A 146 -9.90 2.23 -15.81
CA PRO A 146 -9.47 2.73 -14.49
C PRO A 146 -10.57 3.37 -13.66
N LYS A 147 -11.48 4.13 -14.28
CA LYS A 147 -12.60 4.77 -13.59
C LYS A 147 -13.58 3.74 -12.98
N ASP A 148 -13.92 2.69 -13.72
CA ASP A 148 -14.85 1.66 -13.25
C ASP A 148 -14.23 0.83 -12.13
N MET A 149 -12.94 0.52 -12.29
CA MET A 149 -12.16 -0.16 -11.27
C MET A 149 -12.06 0.66 -9.98
N LEU A 150 -11.77 1.97 -10.08
CA LEU A 150 -11.72 2.87 -8.94
C LEU A 150 -13.03 2.85 -8.14
N ASN A 151 -14.18 2.90 -8.83
CA ASN A 151 -15.49 2.88 -8.19
C ASN A 151 -15.71 1.57 -7.39
N GLN A 152 -15.33 0.42 -7.95
CA GLN A 152 -15.45 -0.88 -7.28
C GLN A 152 -14.51 -0.98 -6.07
N TYR A 153 -13.28 -0.45 -6.17
CA TYR A 153 -12.37 -0.41 -5.03
C TYR A 153 -12.83 0.55 -3.94
N LYS A 154 -13.40 1.70 -4.29
CA LYS A 154 -13.97 2.62 -3.30
C LYS A 154 -15.11 1.98 -2.51
N GLN A 155 -15.95 1.19 -3.18
CA GLN A 155 -17.05 0.47 -2.54
C GLN A 155 -16.55 -0.63 -1.59
N SER A 156 -15.47 -1.33 -1.93
CA SER A 156 -14.96 -2.46 -1.15
C SER A 156 -13.93 -2.09 -0.08
N LEU A 157 -13.09 -1.10 -0.34
CA LEU A 157 -11.94 -0.72 0.50
C LEU A 157 -12.10 0.66 1.16
N GLY A 158 -13.16 1.41 0.84
CA GLY A 158 -13.37 2.78 1.30
C GLY A 158 -12.59 3.81 0.48
N GLU A 159 -12.49 5.04 0.99
CA GLU A 159 -11.84 6.14 0.27
C GLU A 159 -10.30 6.00 0.26
N PRO A 160 -9.65 6.09 -0.92
CA PRO A 160 -8.18 6.06 -1.01
C PRO A 160 -7.55 7.40 -0.61
N VAL A 161 -6.26 7.33 -0.27
CA VAL A 161 -5.38 8.50 -0.32
C VAL A 161 -5.00 8.76 -1.78
N VAL A 162 -5.17 10.01 -2.23
CA VAL A 162 -4.93 10.40 -3.63
C VAL A 162 -3.70 11.29 -3.73
N TYR A 163 -2.78 10.95 -4.63
CA TYR A 163 -1.63 11.77 -4.99
C TYR A 163 -1.75 12.24 -6.43
N ARG A 164 -1.51 13.53 -6.67
CA ARG A 164 -1.48 14.16 -8.00
C ARG A 164 -0.07 14.62 -8.33
N TYR A 165 0.47 14.18 -9.46
CA TYR A 165 1.83 14.57 -9.89
C TYR A 165 1.96 14.58 -11.40
N ILE A 166 2.96 15.32 -11.92
CA ILE A 166 3.35 15.26 -13.32
C ILE A 166 4.37 14.14 -13.52
N SER A 167 4.10 13.24 -14.45
CA SER A 167 5.01 12.17 -14.84
C SER A 167 6.24 12.73 -15.57
N LEU A 168 7.27 11.88 -15.75
CA LEU A 168 8.44 12.24 -16.56
C LEU A 168 8.10 12.52 -18.03
N THR A 169 6.95 12.05 -18.52
CA THR A 169 6.46 12.28 -19.88
C THR A 169 5.52 13.49 -19.97
N ASN A 170 5.48 14.32 -18.91
CA ASN A 170 4.62 15.49 -18.78
C ASN A 170 3.12 15.17 -18.76
N ASN A 171 2.75 13.97 -18.31
CA ASN A 171 1.34 13.61 -18.11
C ASN A 171 0.90 13.91 -16.69
N LEU A 172 -0.34 14.37 -16.49
CA LEU A 172 -0.93 14.42 -15.15
C LEU A 172 -1.35 13.01 -14.73
N ILE A 173 -0.83 12.55 -13.61
CA ILE A 173 -1.15 11.24 -13.03
C ILE A 173 -1.86 11.43 -11.70
N GLU A 174 -2.96 10.69 -11.51
CA GLU A 174 -3.57 10.46 -10.20
C GLU A 174 -3.23 9.05 -9.74
N ALA A 175 -2.62 8.92 -8.57
CA ALA A 175 -2.35 7.65 -7.93
C ALA A 175 -3.21 7.52 -6.66
N TYR A 176 -4.02 6.49 -6.62
CA TYR A 176 -4.95 6.16 -5.53
C TYR A 176 -4.33 5.04 -4.71
N TYR A 177 -4.20 5.22 -3.39
CA TYR A 177 -3.63 4.25 -2.48
C TYR A 177 -4.62 3.87 -1.38
N TRP A 178 -4.82 2.57 -1.21
CA TRP A 178 -5.39 1.99 0.00
C TRP A 178 -4.24 1.34 0.75
N VAL A 179 -4.03 1.75 2.01
CA VAL A 179 -2.95 1.24 2.86
C VAL A 179 -3.58 0.50 4.03
N SER A 180 -3.23 -0.77 4.19
CA SER A 180 -3.72 -1.60 5.29
C SER A 180 -2.93 -1.35 6.58
N ILE A 181 -3.41 -1.90 7.68
CA ILE A 181 -2.82 -1.73 9.02
C ILE A 181 -1.38 -2.28 9.10
N ASP A 182 -1.10 -3.39 8.39
CA ASP A 182 0.25 -3.96 8.31
C ASP A 182 1.23 -3.07 7.48
N GLY A 183 0.69 -2.06 6.80
CA GLY A 183 1.39 -1.10 5.97
C GLY A 183 1.56 -1.54 4.52
N SER A 184 1.06 -2.71 4.12
CA SER A 184 0.97 -3.08 2.70
C SER A 184 -0.06 -2.19 1.98
N SER A 185 -0.06 -2.19 0.65
CA SER A 185 -0.98 -1.34 -0.10
C SER A 185 -1.46 -1.92 -1.42
N VAL A 186 -2.64 -1.48 -1.80
CA VAL A 186 -3.20 -1.55 -3.15
C VAL A 186 -3.09 -0.16 -3.74
N SER A 187 -2.65 -0.05 -4.99
CA SER A 187 -2.67 1.22 -5.70
C SER A 187 -3.18 1.10 -7.13
N LEU A 188 -3.95 2.09 -7.55
CA LEU A 188 -4.44 2.29 -8.93
C LEU A 188 -3.88 3.61 -9.45
N THR A 189 -3.57 3.69 -10.74
CA THR A 189 -3.16 4.94 -11.39
C THR A 189 -4.07 5.30 -12.55
N ARG A 190 -4.45 6.58 -12.66
CA ARG A 190 -5.14 7.17 -13.81
C ARG A 190 -4.23 8.20 -14.49
N ASP A 191 -4.22 8.18 -15.82
CA ASP A 191 -3.44 9.10 -16.64
C ASP A 191 -4.39 10.09 -17.35
N PHE A 192 -4.14 11.39 -17.19
CA PHE A 192 -4.91 12.49 -17.77
C PHE A 192 -4.19 13.15 -18.95
N GLY A 193 -3.23 12.44 -19.56
CA GLY A 193 -2.52 12.90 -20.73
C GLY A 193 -1.66 14.12 -20.43
N LYS A 194 -1.14 14.74 -21.50
CA LYS A 194 -0.26 15.90 -21.39
C LYS A 194 -1.05 17.09 -20.86
N MET A 195 -0.52 17.75 -19.83
CA MET A 195 -1.11 18.97 -19.31
C MET A 195 -0.91 20.12 -20.32
N THR A 196 -1.97 20.49 -21.05
CA THR A 196 -1.99 21.69 -21.89
C THR A 196 -2.79 22.79 -21.19
N THR A 197 -2.04 23.79 -20.70
CA THR A 197 -2.47 25.13 -20.25
C THR A 197 -3.52 25.31 -19.15
N THR A 198 -4.51 24.44 -18.93
CA THR A 198 -5.41 24.52 -17.75
C THR A 198 -6.33 23.32 -17.55
N THR A 199 -6.49 22.44 -18.53
CA THR A 199 -7.38 21.28 -18.45
C THR A 199 -6.66 20.05 -18.96
N ALA A 200 -6.65 18.97 -18.16
CA ALA A 200 -6.16 17.67 -18.56
C ALA A 200 -7.37 16.76 -18.81
N GLU A 201 -7.47 16.16 -19.98
CA GLU A 201 -8.53 15.22 -20.33
C GLU A 201 -8.07 13.81 -19.97
N GLU A 202 -8.94 13.02 -19.34
CA GLU A 202 -8.60 11.62 -19.03
C GLU A 202 -8.25 10.88 -20.32
N VAL A 203 -7.08 10.23 -20.34
CA VAL A 203 -6.73 9.36 -21.46
C VAL A 203 -7.58 8.10 -21.30
N ASP A 204 -8.48 7.86 -22.25
CA ASP A 204 -9.33 6.67 -22.24
C ASP A 204 -8.46 5.42 -22.51
N THR A 205 -7.96 4.82 -21.44
CA THR A 205 -7.26 3.55 -21.49
C THR A 205 -8.25 2.42 -21.28
N ALA A 206 -8.28 1.45 -22.20
CA ALA A 206 -9.16 0.28 -22.11
C ALA A 206 -8.87 -0.61 -20.89
N SER A 207 -7.62 -0.61 -20.40
CA SER A 207 -7.18 -1.48 -19.31
C SER A 207 -6.64 -0.71 -18.10
N SER A 208 -6.75 -1.34 -16.94
CA SER A 208 -6.23 -0.83 -15.67
C SER A 208 -4.99 -1.59 -15.27
N LYS A 209 -4.07 -0.88 -14.62
CA LYS A 209 -2.93 -1.48 -13.93
C LYS A 209 -3.04 -1.21 -12.43
N MET A 210 -3.24 -2.29 -11.69
CA MET A 210 -3.18 -2.32 -10.24
C MET A 210 -1.80 -2.73 -9.77
N ARG A 211 -1.46 -2.30 -8.57
CA ARG A 211 -0.23 -2.71 -7.91
C ARG A 211 -0.48 -3.02 -6.44
N TYR A 212 -0.02 -4.20 -6.06
CA TYR A 212 0.08 -4.65 -4.68
C TYR A 212 1.52 -4.52 -4.21
N GLN A 213 1.73 -3.90 -3.07
CA GLN A 213 3.05 -3.68 -2.50
C GLN A 213 3.08 -4.09 -1.03
N ASN A 214 4.20 -4.67 -0.60
CA ASN A 214 4.46 -4.83 0.82
C ASN A 214 4.78 -3.48 1.48
N LYS A 215 4.82 -3.47 2.82
CA LYS A 215 5.10 -2.28 3.64
C LYS A 215 6.30 -1.45 3.19
N GLN A 216 7.44 -2.09 2.95
CA GLN A 216 8.66 -1.38 2.59
C GLN A 216 8.50 -0.62 1.26
N HIS A 217 7.87 -1.26 0.27
CA HIS A 217 7.62 -0.64 -1.02
C HIS A 217 6.52 0.41 -0.97
N THR A 218 5.46 0.20 -0.18
CA THR A 218 4.41 1.19 0.07
C THR A 218 5.00 2.48 0.65
N LEU A 219 5.80 2.37 1.72
CA LEU A 219 6.44 3.53 2.36
C LEU A 219 7.36 4.28 1.40
N LYS A 220 8.15 3.55 0.60
CA LYS A 220 9.00 4.15 -0.43
C LYS A 220 8.17 4.88 -1.48
N SER A 221 7.14 4.23 -2.02
CA SER A 221 6.28 4.81 -3.06
C SER A 221 5.57 6.07 -2.56
N ILE A 222 4.98 6.05 -1.35
CA ILE A 222 4.34 7.23 -0.76
C ILE A 222 5.34 8.36 -0.55
N LYS A 223 6.54 8.07 -0.04
CA LYS A 223 7.59 9.09 0.12
C LYS A 223 7.97 9.72 -1.22
N ASP A 224 8.16 8.90 -2.25
CA ASP A 224 8.50 9.36 -3.60
C ASP A 224 7.36 10.21 -4.21
N MET A 225 6.10 9.88 -3.93
CA MET A 225 4.93 10.64 -4.39
C MET A 225 4.81 11.99 -3.69
N LYS A 226 4.97 12.04 -2.37
CA LYS A 226 4.93 13.29 -1.60
C LYS A 226 6.00 14.30 -2.04
N GLN A 227 7.14 13.81 -2.52
CA GLN A 227 8.20 14.67 -3.06
C GLN A 227 7.87 15.26 -4.45
N ARG A 228 6.90 14.67 -5.16
CA ARG A 228 6.48 15.08 -6.52
C ARG A 228 5.09 15.70 -6.55
N GLU A 229 4.43 15.72 -5.41
CA GLU A 229 3.04 16.15 -5.28
C GLU A 229 2.91 17.61 -5.69
N LEU A 230 1.96 17.87 -6.59
CA LEU A 230 1.64 19.24 -6.98
C LEU A 230 0.90 19.92 -5.82
N PRO A 231 1.16 21.22 -5.56
CA PRO A 231 0.33 21.99 -4.63
C PRO A 231 -1.13 21.91 -5.07
N THR A 232 -2.02 21.56 -4.14
CA THR A 232 -3.46 21.35 -4.40
C THR A 232 -4.14 22.52 -5.11
N GLU A 233 -3.63 23.75 -4.91
CA GLU A 233 -4.14 24.98 -5.53
C GLU A 233 -3.88 25.11 -7.04
N LYS A 234 -2.98 24.29 -7.64
CA LYS A 234 -2.54 24.47 -9.03
C LYS A 234 -3.22 23.57 -10.06
N VAL A 235 -4.15 22.69 -9.66
CA VAL A 235 -4.74 21.71 -10.59
C VAL A 235 -6.27 21.81 -10.56
N MET A 236 -6.83 22.62 -11.46
CA MET A 236 -8.25 22.59 -11.77
C MET A 236 -8.51 21.46 -12.78
N ILE A 237 -9.17 20.38 -12.35
CA ILE A 237 -9.65 19.35 -13.27
C ILE A 237 -11.02 19.79 -13.77
N GLY A 238 -11.14 20.07 -15.06
CA GLY A 238 -12.43 20.34 -15.67
C GLY A 238 -13.23 19.05 -15.80
N HIS A 239 -14.29 18.91 -15.02
CA HIS A 239 -15.32 17.91 -15.29
C HIS A 239 -16.24 18.46 -16.38
N LYS A 240 -16.22 17.86 -17.58
CA LYS A 240 -17.25 18.06 -18.60
C LYS A 240 -18.45 17.17 -18.33
#